data_AF-A0A1X3RRP7-F1
#
_entry.id   AF-A0A1X3RRP7-F1
#
_cell.length_a   1.000
_cell.length_b   1.000
_cell.length_c   1.000
_cell.angle_alpha   90.00
_cell.angle_beta   90.00
_cell.angle_gamma   90.00
#
_symmetry.space_group_name_H-M   'P 1'
#
loop_
_entity.id
_entity.type
_entity.pdbx_description
1 polymer ?
#
loop_
_entity_poly.entity_id
_entity_poly.type
_entity_poly.pdbx_seq_one_letter_code
_entity_poly.pdbx_strand_id
1 'polypeptide(L)'
;MLAWNNLVEMLGCSKANNEFIYLPQKLNELPVFEEGVLGDRSYYSFFNSGILFLLEDDLVNQISLYMQADEGFSIYTGELPLPVNGRESEIIRVLGVPSESGGGKMDMLLGYINRWIKYKIENYTLHIQFDQNDKLCRVTLMQ
;
A
#
# COMPACT_ATOMS: atom_id res chain seq x y z
N MET A 1 -5.91 -3.09 -14.60
CA MET A 1 -5.42 -2.81 -13.23
C MET A 1 -4.29 -3.79 -12.94
N LEU A 2 -3.27 -3.38 -12.16
CA LEU A 2 -2.10 -4.23 -11.89
C LEU A 2 -2.49 -5.41 -10.98
N ALA A 3 -2.09 -6.63 -11.35
CA ALA A 3 -2.29 -7.80 -10.52
C ALA A 3 -1.32 -7.79 -9.33
N TRP A 4 -1.69 -8.47 -8.25
CA TRP A 4 -0.89 -8.55 -7.02
C TRP A 4 0.58 -8.93 -7.26
N ASN A 5 0.83 -9.97 -8.07
CA ASN A 5 2.18 -10.45 -8.33
C ASN A 5 3.04 -9.38 -9.04
N ASN A 6 2.45 -8.58 -9.93
CA ASN A 6 3.18 -7.47 -10.56
C ASN A 6 3.56 -6.38 -9.55
N LEU A 7 2.75 -6.16 -8.50
CA LEU A 7 3.09 -5.23 -7.44
C LEU A 7 4.23 -5.77 -6.58
N VAL A 8 4.20 -7.06 -6.23
CA VAL A 8 5.28 -7.70 -5.47
C VAL A 8 6.59 -7.69 -6.24
N GLU A 9 6.59 -8.04 -7.53
CA GLU A 9 7.76 -8.01 -8.41
C GLU A 9 8.34 -6.61 -8.58
N MET A 10 7.52 -5.57 -8.39
CA MET A 10 7.93 -4.19 -8.54
C MET A 10 8.61 -3.64 -7.28
N LEU A 11 8.46 -4.27 -6.11
CA LEU A 11 9.26 -3.91 -4.94
C LEU A 11 10.76 -4.10 -5.23
N GLY A 12 11.57 -3.11 -4.85
CA GLY A 12 13.00 -3.06 -5.14
C GLY A 12 13.36 -2.75 -6.60
N CYS A 13 12.38 -2.62 -7.50
CA CYS A 13 12.66 -2.19 -8.87
C CYS A 13 13.11 -0.72 -8.89
N SER A 14 14.10 -0.42 -9.73
CA SER A 14 14.50 0.96 -9.99
C SER A 14 13.43 1.70 -10.79
N LYS A 15 13.31 3.02 -10.58
CA LYS A 15 12.48 3.90 -11.43
C LYS A 15 12.88 3.90 -12.91
N ALA A 16 14.11 3.47 -13.22
CA ALA A 16 14.60 3.29 -14.59
C ALA A 16 14.23 1.94 -15.22
N ASN A 17 13.60 1.03 -14.46
CA ASN A 17 13.11 -0.24 -14.98
C ASN A 17 11.88 -0.01 -15.88
N ASN A 18 11.81 -0.71 -17.01
CA ASN A 18 10.67 -0.67 -17.93
C ASN A 18 9.34 -0.94 -17.22
N GLU A 19 9.32 -1.85 -16.24
CA GLU A 19 8.10 -2.17 -15.49
C GLU A 19 7.53 -0.94 -14.78
N PHE A 20 8.40 -0.10 -14.22
CA PHE A 20 8.04 1.15 -13.55
C PHE A 20 7.74 2.27 -14.56
N ILE A 21 8.59 2.46 -15.57
CA ILE A 21 8.43 3.50 -16.61
C ILE A 21 7.07 3.39 -17.31
N TYR A 22 6.58 2.17 -17.52
CA TYR A 22 5.32 1.92 -18.19
C TYR A 22 4.09 1.86 -17.26
N LEU A 23 4.25 2.12 -15.95
CA LEU A 23 3.12 2.22 -15.01
C LEU A 23 2.02 3.17 -15.50
N PRO A 24 2.33 4.38 -16.00
CA PRO A 24 1.26 5.30 -16.40
C PRO A 24 0.39 4.76 -17.54
N GLN A 25 0.99 3.97 -18.42
CA GLN A 25 0.28 3.33 -19.53
C GLN A 25 -0.53 2.12 -19.05
N LYS A 26 0.04 1.29 -18.15
CA LYS A 26 -0.65 0.13 -17.55
C LYS A 26 -1.85 0.54 -16.70
N LEU A 27 -1.75 1.68 -16.01
CA LEU A 27 -2.80 2.24 -15.17
C LEU A 27 -3.75 3.17 -15.95
N ASN A 28 -3.38 3.58 -17.16
CA ASN A 28 -4.07 4.60 -17.94
C ASN A 28 -4.27 5.89 -17.12
N GLU A 29 -3.21 6.29 -16.42
CA GLU A 29 -3.19 7.42 -15.49
C GLU A 29 -1.77 7.97 -15.37
N LEU A 30 -1.60 9.29 -15.40
CA LEU A 30 -0.30 9.91 -15.08
C LEU A 30 -0.18 10.10 -13.57
N PRO A 31 0.96 9.76 -12.96
CA PRO A 31 1.15 9.99 -11.53
C PRO A 31 1.35 11.48 -11.26
N VAL A 32 0.90 11.92 -10.08
CA VAL A 32 1.41 13.14 -9.46
C VAL A 32 2.73 12.79 -8.78
N PHE A 33 3.80 13.46 -9.18
CA PHE A 33 5.15 13.27 -8.64
C PHE A 33 5.46 14.32 -7.58
N GLU A 34 5.94 13.86 -6.42
CA GLU A 34 6.42 14.72 -5.34
C GLU A 34 7.76 14.20 -4.82
N GLU A 35 8.68 15.12 -4.52
CA GLU A 35 9.96 14.81 -3.90
C GLU A 35 9.86 15.06 -2.40
N GLY A 36 10.41 14.14 -1.60
CA GLY A 36 10.48 14.30 -0.15
C GLY A 36 11.34 15.50 0.23
N VAL A 37 11.03 16.11 1.37
CA VAL A 37 11.73 17.34 1.85
C VAL A 37 13.24 17.16 1.94
N LEU A 38 13.71 15.94 2.21
CA LEU A 38 15.13 15.62 2.33
C LEU A 38 15.78 15.20 0.99
N GLY A 39 15.00 15.03 -0.08
CA GLY A 39 15.48 14.60 -1.41
C GLY A 39 15.86 13.12 -1.52
N ASP A 40 15.71 12.34 -0.45
CA ASP A 40 16.00 10.90 -0.39
C ASP A 40 14.81 10.02 -0.83
N ARG A 41 13.63 10.63 -0.88
CA ARG A 41 12.35 9.97 -1.16
C ARG A 41 11.66 10.61 -2.34
N SER A 42 10.97 9.79 -3.13
CA SER A 42 10.02 10.28 -4.12
C SER A 42 8.71 9.52 -4.07
N TYR A 43 7.62 10.23 -4.39
CA TYR A 43 6.26 9.74 -4.31
C TYR A 43 5.63 9.83 -5.70
N TYR A 44 5.03 8.74 -6.15
CA TYR A 44 4.26 8.69 -7.38
C TYR A 44 2.83 8.27 -7.05
N SER A 45 1.95 9.27 -7.03
CA SER A 45 0.54 9.12 -6.63
C SER A 45 -0.35 8.94 -7.85
N PHE A 46 -0.92 7.75 -8.00
CA PHE A 46 -1.96 7.43 -8.99
C PHE A 46 -3.32 7.52 -8.30
N PHE A 47 -3.82 8.74 -8.12
CA PHE A 47 -5.00 9.04 -7.31
C PHE A 47 -6.26 8.31 -7.79
N ASN A 48 -6.52 8.22 -9.09
CA ASN A 48 -7.70 7.54 -9.63
C ASN A 48 -7.59 6.02 -9.55
N SER A 49 -6.37 5.48 -9.61
CA SER A 49 -6.11 4.05 -9.44
C SER A 49 -6.08 3.61 -7.98
N GLY A 50 -5.96 4.55 -7.04
CA GLY A 50 -5.85 4.25 -5.61
C GLY A 50 -4.49 3.65 -5.23
N ILE A 51 -3.41 4.06 -5.90
CA ILE A 51 -2.08 3.49 -5.72
C ILE A 51 -1.05 4.60 -5.46
N LEU A 52 -0.25 4.43 -4.42
CA LEU A 52 0.91 5.27 -4.10
C LEU A 52 2.17 4.43 -4.12
N PHE A 53 3.17 4.87 -4.91
CA PHE A 53 4.53 4.35 -4.83
C PHE A 53 5.40 5.32 -4.04
N LEU A 54 6.14 4.79 -3.08
CA LEU A 54 7.20 5.50 -2.37
C LEU A 54 8.51 4.84 -2.74
N LEU A 55 9.43 5.64 -3.27
CA LEU A 55 10.76 5.25 -3.64
C LEU A 55 11.76 5.84 -2.67
N GLU A 56 12.78 5.05 -2.32
CA GLU A 56 13.97 5.46 -1.58
C GLU A 56 15.19 5.09 -2.43
N ASP A 57 16.15 6.00 -2.58
CA ASP A 57 17.33 5.80 -3.43
C ASP A 57 17.00 5.29 -4.85
N ASP A 58 15.94 5.84 -5.44
CA ASP A 58 15.39 5.47 -6.75
C ASP A 58 14.87 4.04 -6.91
N LEU A 59 14.71 3.30 -5.80
CA LEU A 59 14.12 1.97 -5.75
C LEU A 59 12.72 2.01 -5.12
N VAL A 60 11.78 1.23 -5.64
CA VAL A 60 10.43 1.11 -5.08
C VAL A 60 10.49 0.40 -3.73
N ASN A 61 10.47 1.18 -2.65
CA ASN A 61 10.55 0.66 -1.28
C ASN A 61 9.16 0.27 -0.75
N GLN A 62 8.12 1.03 -1.15
CA GLN A 62 6.77 0.82 -0.66
C GLN A 62 5.72 1.07 -1.74
N ILE A 63 4.67 0.24 -1.73
CA ILE A 63 3.48 0.38 -2.57
C ILE A 63 2.26 0.35 -1.66
N SER A 64 1.44 1.40 -1.67
CA SER A 64 0.21 1.48 -0.88
C SER A 64 -1.01 1.47 -1.79
N LEU A 65 -1.98 0.63 -1.44
CA LEU A 65 -3.26 0.44 -2.11
C LEU A 65 -4.37 0.95 -1.19
N TYR A 66 -5.14 1.90 -1.70
CA TYR A 66 -6.23 2.53 -0.97
C TYR A 66 -7.51 1.71 -1.15
N MET A 67 -7.99 1.09 -0.07
CA MET A 67 -9.17 0.20 -0.11
C MET A 67 -10.48 0.95 0.18
N GLN A 68 -10.35 2.23 0.51
CA GLN A 68 -11.43 3.20 0.63
C GLN A 68 -10.93 4.54 0.08
N ALA A 69 -11.85 5.41 -0.33
CA ALA A 69 -11.47 6.76 -0.73
C ALA A 69 -10.94 7.55 0.47
N ASP A 70 -9.70 8.02 0.39
CA ASP A 70 -8.99 8.68 1.49
C ASP A 70 -7.81 9.49 0.93
N GLU A 71 -7.46 10.62 1.56
CA GLU A 71 -6.34 11.49 1.16
C GLU A 71 -6.33 11.89 -0.34
N GLY A 72 -7.51 11.96 -0.97
CA GLY A 72 -7.65 12.25 -2.41
C GLY A 72 -7.49 11.04 -3.34
N PHE A 73 -7.13 9.87 -2.81
CA PHE A 73 -7.10 8.63 -3.57
C PHE A 73 -8.50 8.02 -3.72
N SER A 74 -8.74 7.43 -4.88
CA SER A 74 -9.87 6.56 -5.17
C SER A 74 -9.62 5.15 -4.65
N ILE A 75 -10.64 4.31 -4.72
CA ILE A 75 -10.55 2.91 -4.29
C ILE A 75 -9.78 2.10 -5.33
N TYR A 76 -8.74 1.38 -4.89
CA TYR A 76 -8.07 0.34 -5.65
C TYR A 76 -9.02 -0.85 -5.87
N THR A 77 -9.24 -1.22 -7.13
CA THR A 77 -10.20 -2.27 -7.52
C THR A 77 -9.53 -3.53 -8.08
N GLY A 78 -8.22 -3.69 -7.88
CA GLY A 78 -7.46 -4.83 -8.38
C GLY A 78 -7.59 -6.03 -7.46
N GLU A 79 -7.16 -7.18 -7.96
CA GLU A 79 -7.23 -8.42 -7.19
C GLU A 79 -6.21 -8.41 -6.04
N LEU A 80 -6.69 -8.79 -4.85
CA LEU A 80 -5.86 -8.96 -3.66
C LEU A 80 -5.86 -10.42 -3.21
N PRO A 81 -4.77 -10.91 -2.61
CA PRO A 81 -4.68 -12.26 -2.04
C PRO A 81 -5.37 -12.34 -0.66
N LEU A 82 -6.36 -11.49 -0.41
CA LEU A 82 -7.06 -11.39 0.87
C LEU A 82 -8.51 -10.91 0.65
N PRO A 83 -9.43 -11.16 1.61
CA PRO A 83 -10.81 -10.71 1.50
C PRO A 83 -10.90 -9.17 1.49
N VAL A 84 -11.28 -8.57 0.35
CA VAL A 84 -11.34 -7.11 0.14
C VAL A 84 -12.29 -6.39 1.09
N ASN A 85 -13.39 -7.05 1.47
CA ASN A 85 -14.36 -6.54 2.45
C ASN A 85 -14.18 -7.18 3.84
N GLY A 86 -13.01 -7.79 4.07
CA GLY A 86 -12.74 -8.57 5.25
C GLY A 86 -12.49 -7.71 6.48
N ARG A 87 -13.00 -8.18 7.62
CA ARG A 87 -12.56 -7.70 8.95
C ARG A 87 -11.20 -8.25 9.33
N GLU A 88 -10.55 -7.68 10.35
CA GLU A 88 -9.25 -8.16 10.85
C GLU A 88 -9.28 -9.69 11.10
N SER A 89 -10.32 -10.17 11.77
CA SER A 89 -10.50 -11.59 12.09
C SER A 89 -10.62 -12.51 10.86
N GLU A 90 -11.19 -12.03 9.76
CA GLU A 90 -11.35 -12.81 8.53
C GLU A 90 -10.04 -12.90 7.76
N ILE A 91 -9.26 -11.81 7.75
CA ILE A 91 -7.91 -11.79 7.19
C ILE A 91 -7.00 -12.73 7.97
N ILE A 92 -7.02 -12.67 9.31
CA ILE A 92 -6.24 -13.59 10.17
C ILE A 92 -6.63 -15.06 9.92
N ARG A 93 -7.91 -15.34 9.69
CA ARG A 93 -8.36 -16.71 9.37
C ARG A 93 -7.77 -17.23 8.05
N VAL A 94 -7.54 -16.34 7.06
CA VAL A 94 -7.01 -16.70 5.74
C VAL A 94 -5.47 -16.74 5.73
N LEU A 95 -4.84 -15.73 6.32
CA LEU A 95 -3.38 -15.54 6.27
C LEU A 95 -2.63 -16.12 7.47
N GLY A 96 -3.35 -16.53 8.52
CA GLY A 96 -2.78 -17.01 9.77
C GLY A 96 -2.46 -15.88 10.75
N VAL A 97 -1.62 -16.19 11.74
CA VAL A 97 -1.27 -15.25 12.82
C VAL A 97 -0.34 -14.16 12.27
N PRO A 98 -0.64 -12.87 12.48
CA PRO A 98 0.24 -11.79 12.03
C PRO A 98 1.54 -11.79 12.84
N SER A 99 2.64 -11.42 12.17
CA SER A 99 3.94 -11.28 12.81
C SER A 99 4.00 -10.11 13.81
N GLU A 100 3.28 -9.03 13.52
CA GLU A 100 3.19 -7.84 14.36
C GLU A 100 1.80 -7.22 14.22
N SER A 101 1.34 -6.50 15.25
CA SER A 101 0.09 -5.73 15.21
C SER A 101 0.19 -4.48 16.07
N GLY A 102 -0.66 -3.49 15.81
CA GLY A 102 -0.66 -2.24 16.54
C GLY A 102 -1.80 -1.31 16.17
N GLY A 103 -1.70 -0.06 16.64
CA GLY A 103 -2.76 0.94 16.45
C GLY A 103 -4.04 0.61 17.20
N GLY A 104 -5.17 1.11 16.70
CA GLY A 104 -6.48 0.97 17.33
C GLY A 104 -6.63 1.83 18.59
N LYS A 105 -5.93 2.96 18.66
CA LYS A 105 -5.87 3.82 19.84
C LYS A 105 -5.88 5.30 19.45
N MET A 106 -6.40 6.14 20.34
CA MET A 106 -6.24 7.58 20.25
C MET A 106 -4.82 7.99 20.65
N ASP A 107 -4.19 8.76 19.80
CA ASP A 107 -2.98 9.51 20.09
C ASP A 107 -3.33 11.00 20.29
N MET A 108 -2.67 11.66 21.25
CA MET A 108 -2.99 13.04 21.62
C MET A 108 -2.63 14.05 20.52
N LEU A 109 -1.66 13.76 19.67
CA LEU A 109 -1.21 14.65 18.60
C LEU A 109 -1.78 14.24 17.24
N LEU A 110 -1.80 12.94 16.96
CA LEU A 110 -2.13 12.40 15.64
C LEU A 110 -3.60 11.98 15.52
N GLY A 111 -4.39 12.06 16.59
CA GLY A 111 -5.77 11.60 16.60
C GLY A 111 -5.86 10.07 16.61
N TYR A 112 -6.91 9.52 15.98
CA TYR A 112 -7.08 8.06 15.96
C TYR A 112 -6.05 7.40 15.05
N ILE A 113 -5.22 6.53 15.63
CA ILE A 113 -4.30 5.69 14.86
C ILE A 113 -5.04 4.41 14.50
N ASN A 114 -5.28 4.21 13.21
CA ASN A 114 -5.91 3.01 12.66
C ASN A 114 -5.24 1.73 13.16
N ARG A 115 -6.08 0.71 13.41
CA ARG A 115 -5.63 -0.64 13.74
C ARG A 115 -4.87 -1.22 12.57
N TRP A 116 -3.81 -1.96 12.82
CA TRP A 116 -3.03 -2.59 11.75
C TRP A 116 -2.41 -3.92 12.17
N ILE A 117 -2.16 -4.77 11.19
CA ILE A 117 -1.44 -6.04 11.31
C ILE A 117 -0.37 -6.15 10.21
N LYS A 118 0.72 -6.87 10.49
CA LYS A 118 1.82 -7.12 9.55
C LYS A 118 2.10 -8.61 9.39
N TYR A 119 2.42 -9.00 8.17
CA TYR A 119 2.95 -10.32 7.84
C TYR A 119 4.32 -10.16 7.19
N LYS A 120 5.33 -10.83 7.74
CA LYS A 120 6.64 -10.98 7.11
C LYS A 120 6.56 -12.15 6.13
N ILE A 121 6.63 -11.83 4.85
CA ILE A 121 6.71 -12.79 3.77
C ILE A 121 8.18 -12.76 3.31
N GLU A 122 8.72 -13.87 2.81
CA GLU A 122 10.18 -14.07 2.63
C GLU A 122 10.94 -12.83 2.13
N ASN A 123 10.39 -12.14 1.11
CA ASN A 123 11.06 -11.03 0.46
C ASN A 123 10.36 -9.67 0.64
N TYR A 124 9.30 -9.58 1.44
CA TYR A 124 8.58 -8.33 1.68
C TYR A 124 7.69 -8.38 2.93
N THR A 125 7.35 -7.23 3.47
CA THR A 125 6.34 -7.08 4.52
C THR A 125 5.00 -6.66 3.93
N LEU A 126 3.95 -7.41 4.25
CA LEU A 126 2.56 -7.03 4.01
C LEU A 126 2.00 -6.34 5.25
N HIS A 127 1.63 -5.07 5.13
CA HIS A 127 1.00 -4.28 6.18
C HIS A 127 -0.44 -3.95 5.80
N ILE A 128 -1.36 -4.24 6.71
CA ILE A 128 -2.80 -4.16 6.48
C ILE A 128 -3.38 -3.26 7.57
N GLN A 129 -4.11 -2.23 7.16
CA GLN A 129 -4.75 -1.27 8.06
C GLN A 129 -6.27 -1.35 7.99
N PHE A 130 -6.90 -1.15 9.13
CA PHE A 130 -8.34 -1.13 9.30
C PHE A 130 -8.79 0.23 9.83
N ASP A 131 -9.91 0.72 9.33
CA ASP A 131 -10.57 1.92 9.84
C ASP A 131 -11.15 1.69 11.25
N GLN A 132 -11.70 2.74 11.84
CA GLN A 132 -12.37 2.68 13.15
C GLN A 132 -13.60 1.74 13.20
N ASN A 133 -14.09 1.26 12.05
CA ASN A 133 -15.21 0.33 11.94
C ASN A 133 -14.76 -1.10 11.61
N ASP A 134 -13.46 -1.41 11.75
CA ASP A 134 -12.86 -2.71 11.44
C ASP A 134 -12.98 -3.09 9.95
N LYS A 135 -13.01 -2.09 9.06
CA LYS A 135 -12.99 -2.30 7.60
C LYS A 135 -11.59 -2.07 7.06
N LEU A 136 -11.18 -2.94 6.14
CA LEU A 136 -9.93 -2.78 5.41
C LEU A 136 -9.88 -1.40 4.71
N CYS A 137 -8.90 -0.56 5.07
CA CYS A 137 -8.77 0.78 4.50
C CYS A 137 -7.49 0.97 3.69
N ARG A 138 -6.41 0.25 4.02
CA ARG A 138 -5.13 0.35 3.31
C ARG A 138 -4.39 -0.98 3.33
N VAL A 139 -3.83 -1.34 2.18
CA VAL A 139 -2.88 -2.47 2.05
C VAL A 139 -1.56 -1.91 1.56
N THR A 140 -0.48 -2.28 2.22
CA THR A 140 0.85 -1.77 1.89
C THR A 140 1.83 -2.93 1.75
N LEU A 141 2.55 -2.94 0.65
CA LEU A 141 3.73 -3.74 0.40
C LEU A 141 4.97 -2.92 0.76
N MET A 142 5.90 -3.48 1.53
CA MET A 142 7.17 -2.84 1.90
C MET A 142 8.31 -3.82 1.71
N GLN A 143 9.44 -3.34 1.21
CA GLN A 143 10.67 -4.12 1.14
C GLN A 143 11.26 -4.38 2.53
#